data_AF-A0A4V2WVL1-F1
#
_entry.id   AF-A0A4V2WVL1-F1
#
_cell.length_a   1.000
_cell.length_b   1.000
_cell.length_c   1.000
_cell.angle_alpha   90.00
_cell.angle_beta   90.00
_cell.angle_gamma   90.00
#
_symmetry.space_group_name_H-M   'P 1'
#
loop_
_entity.id
_entity.type
_entity.pdbx_description
1 polymer ?
#
loop_
_entity_poly.entity_id
_entity_poly.type
_entity_poly.pdbx_seq_one_letter_code
_entity_poly.pdbx_strand_id
1 'polypeptide(L)'
;MSELTEKDYPTFTQMYKNLPERSSIKAPKTEFVEKVAKITKKSVKTVRCWIAGTQKPDALAQSVLEKEFKVPAKYLFPEAS
;
A
#
# COMPACT_ATOMS: atom_id res chain seq x y z
N MET A 1 9.13 -40.42 8.32
CA MET A 1 8.10 -39.57 7.68
C MET A 1 6.82 -39.85 8.44
N SER A 2 6.49 -39.03 9.44
CA SER A 2 5.33 -39.28 10.30
C SER A 2 4.05 -39.04 9.50
N GLU A 3 3.20 -40.05 9.41
CA GLU A 3 1.89 -39.96 8.76
C GLU A 3 0.99 -39.01 9.56
N LEU A 4 0.46 -37.95 8.92
CA LEU A 4 -0.54 -37.09 9.55
C LEU A 4 -1.82 -37.88 9.78
N THR A 5 -2.29 -37.92 11.03
CA THR A 5 -3.53 -38.65 11.39
C THR A 5 -4.75 -37.74 11.27
N GLU A 6 -5.96 -38.30 11.19
CA GLU A 6 -7.22 -37.53 11.12
C GLU A 6 -7.38 -36.44 12.21
N LYS A 7 -6.69 -36.60 13.35
CA LYS A 7 -6.70 -35.64 14.47
C LYS A 7 -5.82 -34.41 14.25
N ASP A 8 -4.94 -34.44 13.25
CA ASP A 8 -4.02 -33.35 12.93
C ASP A 8 -4.61 -32.35 11.92
N TYR A 9 -5.79 -32.64 11.35
CA TYR A 9 -6.44 -31.71 10.42
C TYR A 9 -7.12 -30.57 11.17
N PRO A 10 -6.84 -29.30 10.80
CA PRO A 10 -7.53 -28.17 11.39
C PRO A 10 -9.01 -28.20 11.02
N THR A 11 -9.87 -27.97 12.01
CA THR A 11 -11.31 -27.77 11.79
C THR A 11 -11.56 -26.47 11.03
N PHE A 12 -12.70 -26.40 10.34
CA PHE A 12 -13.12 -25.19 9.61
C PHE A 12 -13.08 -23.92 10.48
N THR A 13 -13.46 -24.03 11.76
CA THR A 13 -13.38 -22.93 12.73
C THR A 13 -11.95 -22.54 13.08
N GLN A 14 -11.03 -23.50 13.21
CA GLN A 14 -9.61 -23.21 13.43
C GLN A 14 -8.99 -22.53 12.21
N MET A 15 -9.37 -22.95 10.99
CA MET A 15 -8.94 -22.28 9.76
C MET A 15 -9.39 -20.81 9.75
N TYR A 16 -10.64 -20.51 10.14
CA TYR A 16 -11.14 -19.14 10.23
C TYR A 16 -10.43 -18.32 11.34
N LYS A 17 -10.21 -18.90 12.52
CA LYS A 17 -9.51 -18.22 13.63
C LYS A 17 -8.02 -17.97 13.35
N ASN A 18 -7.41 -18.78 12.49
CA ASN A 18 -6.02 -18.59 12.04
C ASN A 18 -5.89 -17.53 10.95
N LEU A 19 -7.01 -17.03 10.39
CA LEU A 19 -6.93 -15.88 9.50
C LEU A 19 -6.41 -14.67 10.28
N PRO A 20 -5.54 -13.85 9.67
CA PRO A 20 -5.03 -12.66 10.33
C PRO A 20 -6.19 -11.75 10.72
N GLU A 21 -6.16 -11.23 11.95
CA GLU A 21 -7.14 -10.24 12.38
C GLU A 21 -7.15 -9.06 11.41
N ARG A 22 -8.34 -8.49 11.21
CA ARG A 22 -8.55 -7.37 10.30
C ARG A 22 -7.68 -6.14 10.66
N SER A 23 -7.27 -6.03 11.93
CA SER A 23 -6.32 -5.05 12.48
C SER A 23 -4.89 -5.26 11.97
N SER A 24 -4.49 -6.51 11.70
CA SER A 24 -3.18 -6.91 11.18
C SER A 24 -3.09 -6.76 9.66
N ILE A 25 -4.23 -6.73 8.97
CA ILE A 25 -4.29 -6.45 7.53
C ILE A 25 -4.23 -4.93 7.35
N LYS A 26 -3.03 -4.42 7.06
CA LYS A 26 -2.91 -3.02 6.61
C LYS A 26 -3.81 -2.82 5.39
N ALA A 27 -4.72 -1.86 5.49
CA ALA A 27 -5.62 -1.55 4.38
C ALA A 27 -4.78 -1.22 3.13
N PRO A 28 -5.12 -1.76 1.94
CA PRO A 28 -4.34 -1.55 0.72
C PRO A 28 -4.09 -0.06 0.39
N LYS A 29 -5.07 0.80 0.70
CA LYS A 29 -4.94 2.26 0.56
C LYS A 29 -3.88 2.85 1.48
N THR A 30 -3.77 2.35 2.72
CA THR A 30 -2.76 2.80 3.68
C THR A 30 -1.37 2.35 3.26
N GLU A 31 -1.23 1.09 2.82
CA GLU A 31 0.04 0.56 2.32
C GLU A 31 0.56 1.35 1.12
N PHE A 32 -0.33 1.73 0.19
CA PHE A 32 0.04 2.59 -0.94
C PHE A 32 0.61 3.94 -0.47
N VAL A 33 -0.10 4.62 0.45
CA VAL A 33 0.34 5.93 0.95
C VAL A 33 1.66 5.81 1.71
N GLU A 34 1.86 4.75 2.51
CA GLU A 34 3.11 4.49 3.22
C GLU A 34 4.27 4.20 2.26
N LYS A 35 4.03 3.39 1.22
CA LYS A 35 5.02 3.11 0.18
C LYS A 35 5.46 4.40 -0.51
N VAL A 36 4.51 5.22 -0.95
CA VAL A 36 4.77 6.50 -1.62
C VAL A 36 5.50 7.48 -0.68
N ALA A 37 5.12 7.54 0.59
CA ALA A 37 5.80 8.37 1.59
C ALA A 37 7.27 7.93 1.77
N LYS A 38 7.52 6.62 1.84
CA LYS A 38 8.86 6.05 2.01
C LYS A 38 9.78 6.33 0.82
N ILE A 39 9.30 6.13 -0.41
CA ILE A 39 10.12 6.38 -1.61
C ILE A 39 10.39 7.86 -1.83
N THR A 40 9.41 8.74 -1.57
CA THR A 40 9.56 10.19 -1.77
C THR A 40 10.21 10.89 -0.57
N LYS A 41 10.44 10.17 0.53
CA LYS A 41 10.89 10.71 1.83
C LYS A 41 10.01 11.86 2.32
N LYS A 42 8.71 11.82 2.01
CA LYS A 42 7.71 12.79 2.48
C LYS A 42 6.84 12.18 3.57
N SER A 43 6.07 13.02 4.26
CA SER A 43 5.12 12.54 5.25
C SER A 43 3.90 11.87 4.58
N VAL A 44 3.31 10.89 5.25
CA VAL A 44 2.02 10.26 4.86
C VAL A 44 0.94 11.33 4.65
N LYS A 45 0.96 12.40 5.47
CA LYS A 45 0.03 13.53 5.35
C LYS A 45 0.19 14.26 4.02
N THR A 46 1.43 14.53 3.61
CA THR A 46 1.73 15.17 2.32
C THR A 46 1.20 14.34 1.14
N VAL A 47 1.42 13.01 1.18
CA VAL A 47 0.91 12.11 0.14
C VAL A 47 -0.62 12.12 0.09
N ARG A 48 -1.28 12.16 1.25
CA ARG A 48 -2.76 12.32 1.31
C ARG A 48 -3.22 13.65 0.71
N CYS A 49 -2.48 14.74 0.92
CA CYS A 49 -2.78 16.03 0.29
C CYS A 49 -2.64 16.00 -1.23
N TRP A 50 -1.70 15.21 -1.78
CA TRP A 50 -1.58 15.00 -3.22
C TRP A 50 -2.77 14.22 -3.78
N ILE A 51 -3.19 13.16 -3.10
CA ILE A 51 -4.38 12.37 -3.49
C ILE A 51 -5.66 13.22 -3.42
N ALA A 52 -5.75 14.13 -2.45
CA ALA A 52 -6.86 15.07 -2.32
C ALA A 52 -6.79 16.24 -3.33
N GLY A 53 -5.73 16.35 -4.15
CA GLY A 53 -5.53 17.44 -5.10
C GLY A 53 -5.25 18.81 -4.48
N THR A 54 -5.05 18.87 -3.16
CA THR A 54 -4.82 20.14 -2.44
C THR A 54 -3.40 20.66 -2.62
N GLN A 55 -2.43 19.77 -2.86
CA GLN A 55 -1.03 20.11 -3.05
C GLN A 55 -0.46 19.36 -4.25
N LYS A 56 0.49 19.98 -4.95
CA LYS A 56 1.27 19.32 -6.01
C LYS A 56 2.61 18.81 -5.42
N PRO A 57 3.07 17.60 -5.80
CA PRO A 57 4.40 17.13 -5.44
C PRO A 57 5.50 17.99 -6.05
N ASP A 58 6.62 18.12 -5.36
CA ASP A 58 7.82 18.81 -5.84
C ASP A 58 8.50 18.04 -6.99
N ALA A 59 9.30 18.73 -7.81
CA ALA A 59 9.96 18.14 -8.99
C ALA A 59 10.80 16.89 -8.65
N LEU A 60 11.40 16.84 -7.46
CA LEU A 60 12.13 15.67 -6.96
C LEU A 60 11.19 14.50 -6.68
N ALA A 61 10.06 14.73 -5.99
CA ALA A 61 9.09 13.66 -5.72
C ALA A 61 8.44 13.17 -7.02
N GLN A 62 8.11 14.06 -7.96
CA GLN A 62 7.64 13.70 -9.29
C GLN A 62 8.64 12.80 -10.00
N SER A 63 9.92 13.16 -10.04
CA SER A 63 10.99 12.36 -10.67
C SER A 63 11.15 10.98 -10.02
N VAL A 64 10.96 10.87 -8.69
CA VAL A 64 11.01 9.58 -7.98
C VAL A 64 9.81 8.71 -8.35
N LEU A 65 8.61 9.30 -8.39
CA LEU A 65 7.37 8.59 -8.70
C LEU A 65 7.32 8.16 -10.17
N GLU A 66 7.87 8.97 -11.07
CA GLU A 66 8.04 8.59 -12.48
C GLU A 66 8.87 7.32 -12.64
N LYS A 67 9.97 7.21 -11.90
CA LYS A 67 10.84 6.04 -11.94
C LYS A 67 10.19 4.82 -11.29
N GLU A 68 9.50 4.99 -10.18
CA GLU A 68 8.82 3.90 -9.46
C GLU A 68 7.65 3.33 -10.26
N PHE A 69 6.79 4.21 -10.79
CA PHE A 69 5.57 3.80 -11.50
C PHE A 69 5.79 3.62 -13.00
N LYS A 70 6.94 4.03 -13.54
CA LYS A 70 7.25 4.06 -14.98
C LYS A 70 6.20 4.86 -15.79
N VAL A 71 5.60 5.87 -15.16
CA VAL A 71 4.59 6.74 -15.75
C VAL A 71 5.06 8.19 -15.61
N PRO A 72 5.08 9.00 -16.69
CA PRO A 72 5.47 10.41 -16.60
C PRO A 72 4.59 11.20 -15.61
N ALA A 73 5.19 12.16 -14.90
CA ALA A 73 4.56 12.97 -13.85
C ALA A 73 3.39 13.78 -14.41
N LYS A 74 3.47 14.20 -15.68
CA LYS A 74 2.36 14.78 -16.45
C LYS A 74 1.07 13.96 -16.36
N TYR A 75 1.16 12.63 -16.38
CA TYR A 75 0.00 11.75 -16.33
C TYR A 75 -0.38 11.38 -14.90
N LEU A 76 0.61 11.29 -13.99
CA LEU A 76 0.35 11.03 -12.56
C LEU A 76 -0.31 12.24 -11.87
N PHE A 77 0.04 13.45 -12.28
CA PHE A 77 -0.41 14.71 -11.71
C PHE A 77 -0.87 15.63 -12.85
N PRO A 78 -2.05 15.38 -13.44
CA PRO A 78 -2.59 16.24 -14.48
C PRO A 78 -2.76 17.66 -13.94
N GLU A 79 -2.34 18.67 -14.71
CA GLU A 79 -2.78 20.03 -14.44
C GLU A 79 -4.28 20.07 -14.74
N ALA A 80 -5.09 20.47 -13.75
CA ALA A 80 -6.52 20.62 -13.93
C ALA A 80 -6.77 21.46 -15.18
N SER A 81 -7.49 20.87 -16.13
CA SER A 81 -7.86 21.51 -17.40
C SER A 81 -8.88 22.61 -17.17
#